data_AF-A0A2W1BDM0-F1
#
_entry.id   AF-A0A2W1BDM0-F1
#
_cell.length_a   1.000
_cell.length_b   1.000
_cell.length_c   1.000
_cell.angle_alpha   90.00
_cell.angle_beta   90.00
_cell.angle_gamma   90.00
#
_symmetry.space_group_name_H-M   'P 1'
#
loop_
_entity.id
_entity.type
_entity.pdbx_description
1 polymer ?
#
loop_
_entity_poly.entity_id
_entity_poly.type
_entity_poly.pdbx_seq_one_letter_code
_entity_poly.pdbx_strand_id
1 'polypeptide(L)'
;MVNWADEFQIKRLDVTMRYRMQMIRHQEHSLKSNGNPKWLECLFVHRKEIRRSIHLYYESEHLCLKAATSKDEESKEPAEQLDKQIVKWRKGYRYLVNLCRDEHSTSKQQEQECLVEYMQNDKYNEVIRRLMSLKQSATSDLYAYYNSSLIDMEECLKTNLSRYLDRIRNIMETLNKCYTITM
;
A
#
# COMPACT_ATOMS: atom_id res chain seq x y z
N MET A 1 3.99 0.91 27.45
CA MET A 1 3.03 0.84 26.33
C MET A 1 3.08 -0.57 25.78
N VAL A 2 1.99 -1.33 25.93
CA VAL A 2 1.91 -2.69 25.36
C VAL A 2 1.72 -2.50 23.86
N ASN A 3 2.63 -3.06 23.05
CA ASN A 3 2.56 -2.95 21.61
C ASN A 3 1.35 -3.75 21.11
N TRP A 4 0.61 -3.26 20.12
CA TRP A 4 -0.55 -3.98 19.55
C TRP A 4 -0.21 -5.42 19.17
N ALA A 5 1.02 -5.61 18.67
CA ALA A 5 1.56 -6.93 18.37
C ALA A 5 1.61 -7.84 19.61
N ASP A 6 2.00 -7.35 20.77
CA ASP A 6 2.18 -8.15 21.99
C ASP A 6 0.84 -8.61 22.58
N GLU A 7 -0.14 -7.71 22.68
CA GLU A 7 -1.49 -8.07 23.16
C GLU A 7 -2.16 -9.05 22.20
N PHE A 8 -1.92 -8.87 20.89
CA PHE A 8 -2.40 -9.75 19.85
C PHE A 8 -1.78 -11.15 19.95
N GLN A 9 -0.47 -11.26 20.18
CA GLN A 9 0.23 -12.55 20.33
C GLN A 9 -0.29 -13.36 21.53
N ILE A 10 -0.54 -12.71 22.66
CA ILE A 10 -1.04 -13.35 23.88
C ILE A 10 -2.43 -13.94 23.64
N LYS A 11 -3.37 -13.15 23.08
CA LYS A 11 -4.73 -13.62 22.78
C LYS A 11 -4.74 -14.75 21.73
N ARG A 12 -3.78 -14.75 20.79
CA ARG A 12 -3.63 -15.83 19.78
C ARG A 12 -3.19 -17.15 20.42
N LEU A 13 -2.21 -17.10 21.32
CA LEU A 13 -1.68 -18.27 22.03
C LEU A 13 -2.76 -18.96 22.88
N ASP A 14 -3.52 -18.21 23.66
CA ASP A 14 -4.56 -18.74 24.55
C ASP A 14 -5.65 -19.51 23.78
N VAL A 15 -6.18 -18.93 22.70
CA VAL A 15 -7.22 -19.56 21.87
C VAL A 15 -6.69 -20.78 21.13
N THR A 16 -5.47 -20.72 20.60
CA THR A 16 -4.85 -21.84 19.88
C THR A 16 -4.58 -23.02 20.81
N MET A 17 -4.12 -22.76 22.04
CA MET A 17 -3.92 -23.82 23.04
C MET A 17 -5.24 -24.48 23.44
N ARG A 18 -6.29 -23.70 23.70
CA ARG A 18 -7.63 -24.23 24.03
C ARG A 18 -8.17 -25.11 22.90
N TYR A 19 -8.06 -24.65 21.64
CA TYR A 19 -8.47 -25.41 20.47
C TYR A 19 -7.72 -26.75 20.34
N ARG A 20 -6.38 -26.73 20.48
CA ARG A 20 -5.56 -27.96 20.40
C ARG A 20 -5.92 -28.96 21.49
N MET A 21 -6.07 -28.50 22.73
CA MET A 21 -6.50 -29.34 23.85
C MET A 21 -7.84 -30.02 23.57
N GLN A 22 -8.78 -29.34 22.91
CA GLN A 22 -10.09 -29.91 22.58
C GLN A 22 -10.04 -30.93 21.45
N MET A 23 -9.21 -30.67 20.43
CA MET A 23 -8.95 -31.65 19.38
C MET A 23 -8.35 -32.94 19.95
N ILE A 24 -7.41 -32.82 20.90
CA ILE A 24 -6.81 -33.96 21.62
C ILE A 24 -7.87 -34.68 22.46
N ARG A 25 -8.64 -33.95 23.29
CA ARG A 25 -9.75 -34.55 24.06
C ARG A 25 -10.74 -35.27 23.16
N HIS A 26 -11.12 -34.69 22.02
CA HIS A 26 -12.02 -35.36 21.09
C HIS A 26 -11.40 -36.64 20.50
N GLN A 27 -10.12 -36.63 20.10
CA GLN A 27 -9.43 -37.83 19.64
C GLN A 27 -9.39 -38.93 20.70
N GLU A 28 -9.13 -38.57 21.96
CA GLU A 28 -9.10 -39.50 23.09
C GLU A 28 -10.49 -40.09 23.41
N HIS A 29 -11.55 -39.27 23.33
CA HIS A 29 -12.93 -39.70 23.58
C HIS A 29 -13.57 -40.44 22.38
N SER A 30 -13.18 -40.15 21.14
CA SER A 30 -13.74 -40.79 19.94
C SER A 30 -13.23 -42.21 19.69
N LEU A 31 -12.19 -42.65 20.40
CA LEU A 31 -11.65 -44.02 20.30
C LEU A 31 -12.56 -45.10 20.90
N LYS A 32 -13.66 -44.73 21.59
CA LYS A 32 -14.52 -45.69 22.32
C LYS A 32 -15.95 -45.84 21.80
N SER A 33 -16.43 -45.04 20.85
CA SER A 33 -17.78 -45.20 20.27
C SER A 33 -17.90 -44.45 18.95
N ASN A 34 -18.71 -45.00 18.03
CA ASN A 34 -19.03 -44.45 16.72
C ASN A 34 -19.06 -42.92 16.70
N GLY A 35 -18.24 -42.30 15.83
CA GLY A 35 -18.02 -40.86 15.78
C GLY A 35 -19.32 -40.06 15.82
N ASN A 36 -19.39 -39.10 16.75
CA ASN A 36 -20.57 -38.29 16.99
C ASN A 36 -20.95 -37.50 15.71
N PRO A 37 -22.12 -37.76 15.08
CA PRO A 37 -22.51 -37.12 13.82
C PRO A 37 -22.68 -35.59 13.97
N LYS A 38 -23.09 -35.10 15.14
CA LYS A 38 -23.16 -33.66 15.43
C LYS A 38 -21.77 -33.01 15.44
N TRP A 39 -20.75 -33.74 15.87
CA TRP A 39 -19.38 -33.25 15.83
C TRP A 39 -18.85 -33.15 14.39
N LEU A 40 -19.15 -34.14 13.55
CA LEU A 40 -18.82 -34.10 12.12
C LEU A 40 -19.51 -32.92 11.41
N GLU A 41 -20.78 -32.65 11.74
CA GLU A 41 -21.51 -31.48 11.26
C GLU A 41 -20.88 -30.17 11.71
N CYS A 42 -20.52 -30.04 13.00
CA CYS A 42 -19.82 -28.85 13.51
C CYS A 42 -18.45 -28.66 12.86
N LEU A 43 -17.67 -29.72 12.62
CA LEU A 43 -16.41 -29.64 11.89
C LEU A 43 -16.61 -29.19 10.44
N PHE A 44 -17.67 -29.66 9.78
CA PHE A 44 -18.02 -29.24 8.41
C PHE A 44 -18.37 -27.75 8.36
N VAL A 45 -19.24 -27.28 9.25
CA VAL A 45 -19.63 -25.86 9.37
C VAL A 45 -18.40 -24.99 9.69
N HIS A 46 -17.56 -25.42 10.63
CA HIS A 46 -16.32 -24.74 10.99
C HIS A 46 -15.37 -24.57 9.79
N ARG A 47 -15.13 -25.64 9.01
CA ARG A 47 -14.31 -25.56 7.81
C ARG A 47 -14.90 -24.62 6.76
N LYS A 48 -16.23 -24.61 6.59
CA LYS A 48 -16.93 -23.71 5.68
C LYS A 48 -16.78 -22.25 6.08
N GLU A 49 -16.97 -21.94 7.35
CA GLU A 49 -16.85 -20.57 7.89
C GLU A 49 -15.39 -20.06 7.86
N ILE A 50 -14.39 -20.93 8.10
CA ILE A 50 -12.98 -20.57 7.92
C ILE A 50 -12.68 -20.21 6.46
N ARG A 51 -13.10 -21.06 5.51
CA ARG A 51 -12.89 -20.79 4.07
C ARG A 51 -13.53 -19.48 3.64
N ARG A 52 -14.76 -19.21 4.11
CA ARG A 52 -15.46 -17.96 3.84
C ARG A 52 -14.71 -16.76 4.44
N SER A 53 -14.21 -16.88 5.67
CA SER A 53 -13.47 -15.81 6.34
C SER A 53 -12.14 -15.50 5.65
N ILE A 54 -11.45 -16.52 5.16
CA ILE A 54 -10.23 -16.37 4.34
C ILE A 54 -10.54 -15.61 3.05
N HIS A 55 -11.60 -15.99 2.34
CA HIS A 55 -12.00 -15.32 1.10
C HIS A 55 -12.31 -13.83 1.33
N LEU A 56 -13.10 -13.52 2.36
CA LEU A 56 -13.44 -12.14 2.73
C LEU A 56 -12.20 -11.32 3.14
N TYR A 57 -11.20 -11.94 3.77
CA TYR A 57 -9.93 -11.29 4.08
C TYR A 57 -9.20 -10.87 2.80
N TYR A 58 -9.02 -11.79 1.85
CA TYR A 58 -8.33 -11.49 0.60
C TYR A 58 -9.06 -10.45 -0.26
N GLU A 59 -10.40 -10.49 -0.29
CA GLU A 59 -11.19 -9.44 -0.96
C GLU A 59 -10.97 -8.08 -0.31
N SER A 60 -10.95 -8.02 1.03
CA SER A 60 -10.75 -6.77 1.77
C SER A 60 -9.32 -6.23 1.63
N GLU A 61 -8.32 -7.11 1.63
CA GLU A 61 -6.92 -6.79 1.36
C GLU A 61 -6.75 -6.21 -0.06
N HIS A 62 -7.37 -6.84 -1.06
CA HIS A 62 -7.36 -6.35 -2.43
C HIS A 62 -8.00 -4.95 -2.56
N LEU A 63 -9.06 -4.66 -1.79
CA LEU A 63 -9.65 -3.32 -1.75
C LEU A 63 -8.70 -2.27 -1.14
N CYS A 64 -7.96 -2.60 -0.09
CA CYS A 64 -6.92 -1.71 0.45
C CYS A 64 -5.86 -1.39 -0.61
N LEU A 65 -5.39 -2.41 -1.33
CA LEU A 65 -4.40 -2.25 -2.40
C LEU A 65 -4.93 -1.39 -3.55
N LYS A 66 -6.18 -1.60 -3.97
CA LYS A 66 -6.82 -0.84 -5.03
C LYS A 66 -7.02 0.64 -4.66
N ALA A 67 -7.37 0.92 -3.40
CA ALA A 67 -7.52 2.28 -2.92
C ALA A 67 -6.18 3.04 -2.87
N ALA A 68 -5.10 2.36 -2.50
CA ALA A 68 -3.76 2.92 -2.54
C ALA A 68 -3.30 3.23 -3.97
N THR A 69 -3.63 2.37 -4.95
CA THR A 69 -3.25 2.58 -6.36
C THR A 69 -4.12 3.58 -7.10
N SER A 70 -5.42 3.72 -6.78
CA SER A 70 -6.29 4.71 -7.45
C SER A 70 -5.95 6.15 -7.08
N LYS A 71 -5.56 6.40 -5.82
CA LYS A 71 -5.05 7.72 -5.37
C LYS A 71 -3.72 8.10 -6.05
N ASP A 72 -3.02 7.11 -6.61
CA ASP A 72 -1.70 7.24 -7.23
C ASP A 72 -1.76 7.79 -8.67
N GLU A 73 -2.90 7.68 -9.36
CA GLU A 73 -3.08 8.24 -10.71
C GLU A 73 -3.42 9.73 -10.67
N GLU A 74 -4.32 10.16 -9.80
CA GLU A 74 -4.75 11.57 -9.68
C GLU A 74 -3.63 12.48 -9.16
N SER A 75 -2.72 11.94 -8.33
CA SER A 75 -1.60 12.70 -7.74
C SER A 75 -0.39 12.85 -8.68
N LYS A 76 -0.31 12.10 -9.78
CA LYS A 76 0.79 12.17 -10.76
C LYS A 76 0.60 13.25 -11.81
N GLU A 77 -0.63 13.63 -12.11
CA GLU A 77 -0.93 14.59 -13.17
C GLU A 77 -0.17 15.93 -13.04
N PRO A 78 -0.06 16.57 -11.86
CA PRO A 78 0.69 17.81 -11.71
C PRO A 78 2.18 17.64 -11.99
N ALA A 79 2.77 16.50 -11.59
CA ALA A 79 4.17 16.19 -11.84
C ALA A 79 4.43 15.93 -13.34
N GLU A 80 3.51 15.24 -14.02
CA GLU A 80 3.59 15.02 -15.47
C GLU A 80 3.47 16.31 -16.28
N GLN A 81 2.58 17.22 -15.89
CA GLN A 81 2.45 18.53 -16.54
C GLN A 81 3.73 19.35 -16.37
N LEU A 82 4.37 19.27 -15.20
CA LEU A 82 5.62 19.95 -14.90
C LEU A 82 6.77 19.38 -15.74
N ASP A 83 6.83 18.06 -15.89
CA ASP A 83 7.85 17.41 -16.71
C ASP A 83 7.70 17.77 -18.20
N LYS A 84 6.46 17.85 -18.72
CA LYS A 84 6.18 18.37 -20.07
C LYS A 84 6.70 19.79 -20.27
N GLN A 85 6.55 20.67 -19.27
CA GLN A 85 7.09 22.04 -19.33
C GLN A 85 8.62 22.05 -19.34
N ILE A 86 9.27 21.22 -18.50
CA ILE A 86 10.73 21.08 -18.48
C ILE A 86 11.25 20.58 -19.85
N VAL A 87 10.58 19.59 -20.45
CA VAL A 87 10.95 19.06 -21.77
C VAL A 87 10.84 20.13 -22.85
N LYS A 88 9.75 20.90 -22.88
CA LYS A 88 9.57 22.01 -23.82
C LYS A 88 10.67 23.05 -23.66
N TRP A 89 10.99 23.42 -22.42
CA TRP A 89 12.03 24.38 -22.12
C TRP A 89 13.42 23.90 -22.55
N ARG A 90 13.77 22.63 -22.29
CA ARG A 90 15.01 22.00 -22.76
C ARG A 90 15.14 21.98 -24.28
N LYS A 91 14.02 21.85 -25.01
CA LYS A 91 14.02 21.94 -26.48
C LYS A 91 14.30 23.37 -26.94
N GLY A 92 13.67 24.37 -26.32
CA GLY A 92 13.92 25.79 -26.58
C GLY A 92 15.37 26.19 -26.34
N TYR A 93 15.94 25.77 -25.21
CA TYR A 93 17.36 26.00 -24.91
C TYR A 93 18.29 25.37 -25.96
N ARG A 94 18.06 24.11 -26.34
CA ARG A 94 18.85 23.45 -27.39
C ARG A 94 18.76 24.16 -28.74
N TYR A 95 17.58 24.69 -29.07
CA TYR A 95 17.40 25.48 -30.27
C TYR A 95 18.26 26.74 -30.26
N LEU A 96 18.24 27.51 -29.16
CA LEU A 96 19.06 28.72 -29.03
C LEU A 96 20.56 28.43 -29.08
N VAL A 97 21.00 27.35 -28.43
CA VAL A 97 22.40 26.90 -28.50
C VAL A 97 22.80 26.62 -29.94
N ASN A 98 21.97 25.88 -30.70
CA ASN A 98 22.26 25.60 -32.10
C ASN A 98 22.24 26.87 -32.96
N LEU A 99 21.28 27.78 -32.73
CA LEU A 99 21.17 29.04 -33.47
C LEU A 99 22.43 29.89 -33.30
N CYS A 100 22.85 30.15 -32.06
CA CYS A 100 24.08 30.92 -31.79
C CYS A 100 25.33 30.23 -32.34
N ARG A 101 25.38 28.90 -32.33
CA ARG A 101 26.49 28.13 -32.91
C ARG A 101 26.52 28.26 -34.43
N ASP A 102 25.37 28.25 -35.08
CA ASP A 102 25.27 28.35 -36.54
C ASP A 102 25.59 29.79 -37.01
N GLU A 103 25.17 30.80 -36.24
CA GLU A 103 25.49 32.23 -36.47
C GLU A 103 26.98 32.56 -36.22
N HIS A 104 27.62 31.91 -35.24
CA HIS A 104 29.00 32.16 -34.83
C HIS A 104 29.91 30.92 -34.90
N SER A 105 29.84 30.18 -36.01
CA SER A 105 30.51 28.87 -36.20
C SER A 105 32.03 28.86 -36.00
N THR A 106 32.71 29.99 -36.12
CA THR A 106 34.17 30.13 -36.01
C THR A 106 34.65 30.66 -34.66
N SER A 107 33.75 31.22 -33.83
CA SER A 107 34.12 31.85 -32.57
C SER A 107 33.22 31.39 -31.43
N LYS A 108 33.78 30.49 -30.60
CA LYS A 108 33.11 29.96 -29.41
C LYS A 108 32.78 31.03 -28.36
N GLN A 109 33.54 32.12 -28.34
CA GLN A 109 33.32 33.24 -27.43
C GLN A 109 32.09 34.07 -27.84
N GLN A 110 31.93 34.31 -29.15
CA GLN A 110 30.75 35.00 -29.69
C GLN A 110 29.48 34.13 -29.59
N GLU A 111 29.61 32.81 -29.79
CA GLU A 111 28.51 31.85 -29.52
C GLU A 111 28.00 31.98 -28.08
N GLN A 112 28.91 32.06 -27.10
CA GLN A 112 28.54 32.21 -25.69
C GLN A 112 27.91 33.57 -25.38
N GLU A 113 28.44 34.65 -25.94
CA GLU A 113 27.88 36.00 -25.78
C GLU A 113 26.47 36.09 -26.35
N CYS A 114 26.26 35.57 -27.57
CA CYS A 114 24.93 35.42 -28.20
C CYS A 114 23.95 34.67 -27.29
N LEU A 115 24.37 33.50 -26.76
CA LEU A 115 23.51 32.69 -25.91
C LEU A 115 23.12 33.42 -24.62
N VAL A 116 24.09 34.09 -23.98
CA VAL A 116 23.85 34.87 -22.76
C VAL A 116 22.87 36.02 -23.04
N GLU A 117 23.01 36.71 -24.16
CA GLU A 117 22.12 37.80 -24.56
C GLU A 117 20.68 37.31 -24.77
N TYR A 118 20.49 36.23 -25.54
CA TYR A 118 19.17 35.61 -25.70
C TYR A 118 18.57 35.16 -24.36
N MET A 119 19.39 34.53 -23.50
CA MET A 119 18.93 34.08 -22.19
C MET A 119 18.54 35.24 -21.26
N GLN A 120 19.24 36.38 -21.32
CA GLN A 120 18.90 37.57 -20.54
C GLN A 120 17.63 38.24 -21.06
N ASN A 121 17.50 38.40 -22.37
CA ASN A 121 16.32 39.00 -23.02
C ASN A 121 15.04 38.20 -22.72
N ASP A 122 15.12 36.88 -22.78
CA ASP A 122 14.00 35.98 -22.48
C ASP A 122 13.86 35.67 -20.98
N LYS A 123 14.64 36.34 -20.11
CA LYS A 123 14.58 36.20 -18.65
C LYS A 123 14.70 34.75 -18.17
N TYR A 124 15.63 33.98 -18.76
CA TYR A 124 15.83 32.57 -18.45
C TYR A 124 16.06 32.31 -16.95
N ASN A 125 16.71 33.24 -16.24
CA ASN A 125 16.91 33.15 -14.80
C ASN A 125 15.59 33.09 -14.01
N GLU A 126 14.57 33.84 -14.43
CA GLU A 126 13.25 33.82 -13.80
C GLU A 126 12.53 32.50 -14.09
N VAL A 127 12.64 32.01 -15.33
CA VAL A 127 12.04 30.73 -15.74
C VAL A 127 12.67 29.55 -15.00
N ILE A 128 14.00 29.51 -14.89
CA ILE A 128 14.73 28.48 -14.13
C ILE A 128 14.34 28.53 -12.67
N ARG A 129 14.30 29.72 -12.05
CA ARG A 129 13.89 29.89 -10.65
C ARG A 129 12.47 29.38 -10.41
N ARG A 130 11.54 29.71 -11.32
CA ARG A 130 10.16 29.22 -11.27
C ARG A 130 10.10 27.70 -11.41
N LEU A 131 10.78 27.11 -12.40
CA LEU A 131 10.80 25.66 -12.61
C LEU A 131 11.41 24.91 -11.42
N MET A 132 12.46 25.45 -10.82
CA MET A 132 13.07 24.89 -9.60
C MET A 132 12.11 24.95 -8.41
N SER A 133 11.43 26.08 -8.19
CA SER A 133 10.41 26.21 -7.14
C SER A 133 9.27 25.21 -7.36
N LEU A 134 8.75 25.12 -8.58
CA LEU A 134 7.66 24.21 -8.90
C LEU A 134 8.09 22.74 -8.71
N LYS A 135 9.31 22.39 -9.13
CA LYS A 135 9.87 21.05 -8.92
C LYS A 135 9.98 20.72 -7.43
N GLN A 136 10.46 21.66 -6.62
CA GLN A 136 10.61 21.47 -5.18
C GLN A 136 9.25 21.26 -4.51
N SER A 137 8.24 22.08 -4.85
CA SER A 137 6.87 21.91 -4.38
C SER A 137 6.30 20.54 -4.79
N ALA A 138 6.35 20.20 -6.08
CA ALA A 138 5.83 18.93 -6.57
C ALA A 138 6.52 17.71 -5.94
N THR A 139 7.83 17.80 -5.68
CA THR A 139 8.57 16.73 -4.99
C THR A 139 8.13 16.60 -3.54
N SER A 140 7.95 17.72 -2.83
CA SER A 140 7.45 17.75 -1.46
C SER A 140 6.04 17.15 -1.35
N ASP A 141 5.16 17.55 -2.26
CA ASP A 141 3.77 17.06 -2.32
C ASP A 141 3.74 15.55 -2.60
N LEU A 142 4.58 15.06 -3.51
CA LEU A 142 4.73 13.65 -3.83
C LEU A 142 5.23 12.84 -2.61
N TYR A 143 6.20 13.36 -1.85
CA TYR A 143 6.69 12.71 -0.63
C TYR A 143 5.64 12.66 0.47
N ALA A 144 4.93 13.78 0.70
CA ALA A 144 3.83 13.83 1.66
C ALA A 144 2.72 12.84 1.28
N TYR A 145 2.41 12.76 -0.02
CA TYR A 145 1.47 11.82 -0.58
C TYR A 145 1.90 10.36 -0.32
N TYR A 146 3.12 9.96 -0.68
CA TYR A 146 3.61 8.59 -0.45
C TYR A 146 3.56 8.20 1.02
N ASN A 147 3.95 9.10 1.92
CA ASN A 147 3.87 8.86 3.36
C ASN A 147 2.42 8.66 3.80
N SER A 148 1.49 9.50 3.36
CA SER A 148 0.07 9.37 3.71
C SER A 148 -0.55 8.08 3.15
N SER A 149 -0.26 7.73 1.89
CA SER A 149 -0.74 6.50 1.25
C SER A 149 -0.21 5.25 1.96
N LEU A 150 1.05 5.26 2.39
CA LEU A 150 1.65 4.15 3.15
C LEU A 150 1.00 3.99 4.52
N ILE A 151 0.74 5.10 5.24
CA ILE A 151 0.05 5.09 6.53
C ILE A 151 -1.38 4.57 6.37
N ASP A 152 -2.14 5.10 5.40
CA ASP A 152 -3.52 4.68 5.12
C ASP A 152 -3.58 3.19 4.77
N MET A 153 -2.64 2.71 3.95
CA MET A 153 -2.53 1.31 3.55
C MET A 153 -2.19 0.42 4.75
N GLU A 154 -1.22 0.81 5.57
CA GLU A 154 -0.82 0.07 6.77
C GLU A 154 -2.00 -0.06 7.74
N GLU A 155 -2.74 1.02 7.99
CA GLU A 155 -3.90 1.02 8.87
C GLU A 155 -5.05 0.18 8.33
N CYS A 156 -5.30 0.24 7.01
CA CYS A 156 -6.30 -0.58 6.33
C CYS A 156 -5.98 -2.08 6.47
N LEU A 157 -4.72 -2.47 6.23
CA LEU A 157 -4.26 -3.84 6.36
C LEU A 157 -4.33 -4.34 7.81
N LYS A 158 -3.87 -3.54 8.78
CA LYS A 158 -3.98 -3.86 10.22
C LYS A 158 -5.42 -4.10 10.64
N THR A 159 -6.33 -3.21 10.24
CA THR A 159 -7.76 -3.32 10.56
C THR A 159 -8.37 -4.59 9.98
N ASN A 160 -8.11 -4.88 8.70
CA ASN A 160 -8.65 -6.07 8.05
C ASN A 160 -8.07 -7.37 8.60
N LEU A 161 -6.77 -7.39 8.90
CA LEU A 161 -6.11 -8.50 9.56
C LEU A 161 -6.69 -8.75 10.96
N SER A 162 -6.88 -7.70 11.76
CA SER A 162 -7.52 -7.81 13.08
C SER A 162 -8.93 -8.39 12.98
N ARG A 163 -9.76 -7.86 12.08
CA ARG A 163 -11.13 -8.36 11.84
C ARG A 163 -11.16 -9.81 11.40
N TYR A 164 -10.26 -10.21 10.51
CA TYR A 164 -10.13 -11.60 10.09
C TYR A 164 -9.78 -12.50 11.27
N LEU A 165 -8.81 -12.11 12.08
CA LEU A 165 -8.35 -12.90 13.22
C LEU A 165 -9.42 -12.99 14.33
N ASP A 166 -10.18 -11.93 14.56
CA ASP A 166 -11.33 -11.95 15.47
C ASP A 166 -12.47 -12.85 14.94
N ARG A 167 -12.74 -12.86 13.63
CA ARG A 167 -13.68 -13.81 13.03
C ARG A 167 -13.23 -15.25 13.20
N ILE A 168 -11.95 -15.53 12.95
CA ILE A 168 -11.37 -16.86 13.18
C ILE A 168 -11.49 -17.27 14.66
N ARG A 169 -11.24 -16.35 15.60
CA ARG A 169 -11.44 -16.59 17.04
C ARG A 169 -12.89 -16.96 17.34
N ASN A 170 -13.87 -16.20 16.83
CA ASN A 170 -15.29 -16.49 17.05
C ASN A 170 -15.71 -17.85 16.47
N ILE A 171 -15.16 -18.23 15.31
CA ILE A 171 -15.39 -19.55 14.69
C ILE A 171 -14.83 -20.66 15.59
N MET A 172 -13.62 -20.49 16.12
CA MET A 172 -13.00 -21.44 17.06
C MET A 172 -13.79 -21.55 18.38
N GLU A 173 -14.29 -20.44 18.92
CA GLU A 173 -15.15 -20.45 20.12
C GLU A 173 -16.50 -21.13 19.89
N THR A 174 -17.04 -21.04 18.67
CA THR A 174 -18.29 -21.72 18.29
C THR A 174 -18.08 -23.23 18.21
N LEU A 175 -16.92 -23.68 17.69
CA LEU A 175 -16.54 -25.09 17.72
C LEU A 175 -16.40 -25.62 19.15
N ASN A 176 -15.84 -24.81 20.07
CA ASN A 176 -15.78 -25.15 21.49
C ASN A 176 -17.18 -25.43 22.07
N LYS A 177 -18.16 -24.56 21.79
CA LYS A 177 -19.55 -24.76 22.24
C LYS A 177 -20.14 -26.09 21.72
N CYS A 178 -19.86 -26.45 20.45
CA CYS A 178 -20.29 -27.73 19.88
C CYS A 178 -19.78 -28.95 20.65
N TYR A 179 -18.58 -28.89 21.23
CA TYR A 179 -18.02 -29.99 22.03
C TYR A 179 -18.71 -30.10 23.39
N THR A 180 -18.91 -28.97 24.09
CA THR A 180 -19.54 -28.92 25.42
C THR A 180 -21.03 -29.26 25.44
N ILE A 181 -21.77 -29.11 24.33
CA ILE A 181 -23.19 -29.49 24.23
C ILE A 181 -23.37 -31.02 24.10
N THR A 182 -22.29 -31.75 23.81
CA THR A 182 -22.29 -33.21 23.60
C THR A 182 -21.71 -34.03 24.76
N MET A 183 -21.27 -33.39 25.84
CA MET A 183 -21.11 -34.01 27.16
C MET A 183 -22.36 -33.76 27.99
#